data_AF-A0A080ZMZ7-F1
#
_entry.id   AF-A0A080ZMZ7-F1
#
_cell.length_a   1.000
_cell.length_b   1.000
_cell.length_c   1.000
_cell.angle_alpha   90.00
_cell.angle_beta   90.00
_cell.angle_gamma   90.00
#
_symmetry.space_group_name_H-M   'P 1'
#
loop_
_entity.id
_entity.type
_entity.pdbx_description
1 polymer ?
#
loop_
_entity_poly.entity_id
_entity_poly.type
_entity_poly.pdbx_seq_one_letter_code
_entity_poly.pdbx_strand_id
1 'polypeptide(L)'
;MPACGTLDINFDCVVLPVDHKPETIQDVAVEFYALQPCGGRGVSQVMPLELKQKHEHVYNKFNGVGQSAVRDLNNLLGEAGSNSIKESKSVPLFDITSFKVYQ
;
A
#
# COMPACT_ATOMS: atom_id res chain seq x y z
N MET A 1 -25.39 22.92 -20.29
CA MET A 1 -24.05 23.50 -20.00
C MET A 1 -23.47 22.69 -18.84
N PRO A 2 -22.27 22.10 -18.95
CA PRO A 2 -21.68 21.41 -17.81
C PRO A 2 -21.34 22.45 -16.74
N ALA A 3 -21.69 22.20 -15.49
CA ALA A 3 -21.34 23.07 -14.38
C ALA A 3 -19.82 23.06 -14.20
N CYS A 4 -19.18 24.21 -14.37
CA CYS A 4 -17.76 24.39 -14.07
C CYS A 4 -17.61 24.48 -12.55
N GLY A 5 -16.93 23.50 -11.94
CA GLY A 5 -16.61 23.49 -10.51
C GLY A 5 -15.20 24.04 -10.26
N THR A 6 -14.92 24.48 -9.03
CA THR A 6 -13.57 24.84 -8.60
C THR A 6 -13.07 23.75 -7.65
N LEU A 7 -11.85 23.29 -7.84
CA LEU A 7 -11.16 22.34 -6.96
C LEU A 7 -10.28 23.13 -5.99
N ASP A 8 -10.53 22.98 -4.69
CA ASP A 8 -9.66 23.50 -3.65
C ASP A 8 -8.53 22.50 -3.38
N ILE A 9 -7.30 22.85 -3.77
CA ILE A 9 -6.12 22.02 -3.54
C ILE A 9 -5.34 22.60 -2.36
N ASN A 10 -5.07 21.79 -1.34
CA ASN A 10 -4.31 22.19 -0.16
C ASN A 10 -2.90 21.60 -0.22
N PHE A 11 -1.88 22.45 -0.30
CA PHE A 11 -0.48 22.08 -0.09
C PHE A 11 0.06 22.86 1.12
N ASP A 12 0.52 22.15 2.14
CA ASP A 12 1.13 22.74 3.35
C ASP A 12 0.32 23.90 3.95
N CYS A 13 -0.99 23.67 4.14
CA CYS A 13 -1.95 24.64 4.67
C CYS A 13 -2.26 25.85 3.77
N VAL A 14 -1.77 25.87 2.54
CA VAL A 14 -2.12 26.87 1.53
C VAL A 14 -3.16 26.28 0.59
N VAL A 15 -4.36 26.87 0.57
CA VAL A 15 -5.44 26.48 -0.33
C VAL A 15 -5.37 27.30 -1.61
N LEU A 16 -5.24 26.63 -2.75
CA LEU A 16 -5.27 27.25 -4.08
C LEU A 16 -6.50 26.76 -4.86
N PRO A 17 -7.37 27.67 -5.33
CA PRO A 17 -8.48 27.31 -6.18
C PRO A 17 -7.99 27.04 -7.61
N VAL A 18 -8.39 25.91 -8.18
CA VAL A 18 -8.10 25.52 -9.56
C VAL A 18 -9.40 25.26 -10.30
N ASP A 19 -9.57 25.87 -11.47
CA ASP A 19 -10.72 25.64 -12.33
C ASP A 19 -10.74 24.18 -12.84
N HIS A 20 -11.87 23.50 -12.66
CA HIS A 20 -12.06 22.16 -13.17
C HIS A 20 -12.14 22.19 -14.71
N LYS A 21 -11.09 21.69 -15.36
CA LYS A 21 -11.03 21.49 -16.81
C LYS A 21 -11.26 20.00 -17.13
N PRO A 22 -12.46 19.61 -17.58
CA PRO A 22 -12.78 18.19 -17.82
C PRO A 22 -11.85 17.54 -18.86
N GLU A 23 -11.33 18.30 -19.81
CA GLU A 23 -10.35 17.86 -20.81
C GLU A 23 -8.94 17.60 -20.26
N THR A 24 -8.65 18.01 -19.02
CA THR A 24 -7.34 17.77 -18.38
C THR A 24 -7.39 16.67 -17.32
N ILE A 25 -8.52 15.96 -17.19
CA ILE A 25 -8.65 14.84 -16.27
C ILE A 25 -8.20 13.58 -17.00
N GLN A 26 -7.09 13.01 -16.55
CA GLN A 26 -6.66 11.68 -16.97
C GLN A 26 -7.07 10.68 -15.90
N ASP A 27 -8.01 9.78 -16.23
CA ASP A 27 -8.29 8.61 -15.41
C ASP A 27 -7.06 7.70 -15.43
N VAL A 28 -6.18 7.86 -14.45
CA VAL A 28 -5.13 6.89 -14.20
C VAL A 28 -5.80 5.68 -13.57
N ALA A 29 -6.17 4.71 -14.40
CA ALA A 29 -6.57 3.39 -13.92
C ALA A 29 -5.36 2.75 -13.21
N VAL A 30 -5.26 2.98 -11.90
CA VAL A 30 -4.20 2.50 -10.99
C VAL A 30 -4.05 0.96 -11.06
N GLU A 31 -5.06 0.29 -11.59
CA GLU A 31 -5.19 -1.16 -11.55
C GLU A 31 -4.31 -1.89 -12.57
N PHE A 32 -3.98 -1.34 -13.74
CA PHE A 32 -3.33 -2.15 -14.80
C PHE A 32 -1.92 -2.63 -14.47
N TYR A 33 -1.07 -1.80 -13.84
CA TYR A 33 0.26 -2.22 -13.40
C TYR A 33 0.23 -3.21 -12.21
N ALA A 34 -0.91 -3.28 -11.52
CA ALA A 34 -1.17 -4.14 -10.39
C ALA A 34 -1.75 -5.51 -10.79
N LEU A 35 -2.42 -5.62 -11.94
CA LEU A 35 -3.16 -6.83 -12.32
C LEU A 35 -2.28 -7.98 -12.85
N GLN A 36 -1.13 -7.68 -13.45
CA GLN A 36 -0.26 -8.71 -14.06
C GLN A 36 0.45 -9.63 -13.05
N PRO A 37 0.95 -9.14 -11.88
CA PRO A 37 1.48 -10.01 -10.83
C PRO A 37 0.40 -10.81 -10.07
N CYS A 38 -0.85 -10.35 -10.06
CA CYS A 38 -1.94 -10.92 -9.27
C CYS A 38 -2.88 -11.86 -10.06
N GLY A 39 -2.43 -12.38 -11.21
CA GLY A 39 -3.21 -13.33 -12.01
C GLY A 39 -4.56 -12.78 -12.51
N GLY A 40 -4.63 -11.48 -12.78
CA GLY A 40 -5.87 -10.82 -13.22
C GLY A 40 -6.82 -10.40 -12.08
N ARG A 41 -6.40 -10.56 -10.81
CA ARG A 41 -7.13 -10.02 -9.66
C ARG A 41 -6.57 -8.66 -9.26
N GLY A 42 -7.45 -7.73 -8.87
CA GLY A 42 -7.03 -6.43 -8.36
C GLY A 42 -6.12 -6.58 -7.15
N VAL A 43 -5.02 -5.81 -7.08
CA VAL A 43 -4.12 -5.79 -5.91
C VAL A 43 -4.87 -5.47 -4.61
N SER A 44 -5.89 -4.61 -4.70
CA SER A 44 -6.83 -4.30 -3.61
C SER A 44 -7.63 -5.51 -3.11
N GLN A 45 -7.76 -6.57 -3.91
CA GLN A 45 -8.44 -7.80 -3.53
C GLN A 45 -7.47 -8.89 -3.04
N VAL A 46 -6.24 -8.92 -3.57
CA VAL A 46 -5.21 -9.90 -3.22
C VAL A 46 -4.50 -9.52 -1.93
N MET A 47 -3.98 -8.29 -1.85
CA MET A 47 -3.18 -7.87 -0.70
C MET A 47 -3.93 -7.95 0.63
N PRO A 48 -5.17 -7.44 0.78
CA PRO A 48 -5.86 -7.52 2.07
C PRO A 48 -6.16 -8.96 2.50
N LEU A 49 -6.46 -9.84 1.55
CA LEU A 49 -6.74 -11.24 1.84
C LEU A 49 -5.48 -11.97 2.30
N GLU A 50 -4.38 -11.86 1.55
CA GLU A 50 -3.11 -12.48 1.90
C GLU A 50 -2.57 -11.93 3.23
N LEU A 51 -2.67 -10.61 3.44
CA LEU A 51 -2.26 -9.96 4.68
C LEU A 51 -3.10 -10.46 5.87
N LYS A 52 -4.42 -10.61 5.69
CA LYS A 52 -5.31 -11.14 6.73
C LYS A 52 -4.97 -12.58 7.10
N GLN A 53 -4.81 -13.45 6.11
CA GLN A 53 -4.44 -14.85 6.34
C GLN A 53 -3.12 -14.97 7.10
N LYS A 54 -2.14 -14.16 6.71
CA LYS A 54 -0.83 -14.10 7.35
C LYS A 54 -0.89 -13.57 8.78
N HIS A 55 -1.70 -12.54 9.01
CA HIS A 55 -1.97 -12.01 10.34
C HIS A 55 -2.60 -13.06 11.25
N GLU A 56 -3.68 -13.72 10.79
CA GLU A 56 -4.38 -14.75 11.56
C GLU A 56 -3.45 -15.91 11.93
N HIS A 57 -2.61 -16.36 10.98
CA HIS A 57 -1.63 -17.41 11.22
C HIS A 57 -0.63 -17.05 12.34
N VAL A 58 0.00 -15.88 12.22
CA VAL A 58 0.97 -15.39 13.22
C VAL A 58 0.30 -15.14 14.57
N TYR A 59 -0.90 -14.54 14.57
CA TYR A 59 -1.68 -14.27 15.78
C TYR A 59 -2.03 -15.56 16.53
N ASN A 60 -2.52 -16.58 15.82
CA ASN A 60 -2.88 -17.86 16.42
C ASN A 60 -1.66 -18.57 16.99
N LYS A 61 -0.51 -18.50 16.32
CA LYS A 61 0.75 -19.09 16.81
C LYS A 61 1.31 -18.34 18.02
N PHE A 62 1.22 -17.01 18.03
CA PHE A 62 1.62 -16.19 19.18
C PHE A 62 0.77 -16.49 20.42
N ASN A 63 -0.54 -16.62 20.24
CA ASN A 63 -1.49 -16.82 21.34
C ASN A 63 -1.74 -18.29 21.70
N GLY A 64 -1.22 -19.24 20.91
CA GLY A 64 -1.44 -20.67 21.13
C GLY A 64 -2.89 -21.11 20.87
N VAL A 65 -3.55 -20.51 19.88
CA VAL A 65 -4.90 -20.93 19.47
C VAL A 65 -4.78 -22.24 18.69
N GLY A 66 -5.20 -23.34 19.29
CA GLY A 66 -5.15 -24.69 18.68
C GLY A 66 -3.75 -25.32 18.60
N GLN A 67 -2.73 -24.68 19.17
CA GLN A 67 -1.34 -25.13 19.20
C GLN A 67 -0.59 -24.52 20.39
N SER A 68 0.64 -24.93 20.67
CA SER A 68 1.45 -24.27 21.72
C SER A 68 1.82 -22.84 21.30
N ALA A 69 1.73 -21.91 22.25
CA ALA A 69 2.11 -20.52 22.02
C ALA A 69 3.62 -20.38 21.77
N VAL A 70 4.00 -19.60 20.76
CA VAL A 70 5.40 -19.27 20.42
C VAL A 70 5.59 -17.76 20.52
N ARG A 71 6.54 -17.32 21.35
CA ARG A 71 6.89 -15.89 21.51
C ARG A 71 8.29 -15.53 20.98
N ASP A 72 8.99 -16.52 20.45
CA ASP A 72 10.27 -16.28 19.78
C ASP A 72 10.03 -15.52 18.48
N LEU A 73 10.61 -14.32 18.39
CA LEU A 73 10.40 -13.41 17.26
C LEU A 73 10.95 -13.97 15.96
N ASN A 74 12.08 -14.69 15.99
CA ASN A 74 12.70 -15.24 14.79
C ASN A 74 11.82 -16.33 14.17
N ASN A 75 11.22 -17.16 15.02
CA ASN A 75 10.29 -18.21 14.62
C ASN A 75 8.99 -17.61 14.03
N LEU A 76 8.46 -16.54 14.64
CA LEU A 76 7.28 -15.84 14.12
C LEU A 76 7.57 -15.08 12.82
N LEU A 77 8.75 -14.49 12.65
CA LEU A 77 9.17 -13.80 11.42
C LEU A 77 9.28 -14.77 10.24
N GLY A 78 9.84 -15.95 10.47
CA GLY A 78 9.92 -17.01 9.45
C GLY A 78 8.54 -17.44 8.95
N GLU A 79 7.57 -17.59 9.86
CA GLU A 79 6.17 -17.91 9.53
C GLU A 79 5.46 -16.76 8.81
N ALA A 80 5.80 -15.52 9.17
CA ALA A 80 5.40 -14.34 8.44
C ALA A 80 6.17 -14.18 7.11
N GLY A 81 6.87 -15.19 6.60
CA GLY A 81 7.61 -15.14 5.32
C GLY A 81 8.41 -13.85 5.15
N SER A 82 8.91 -13.30 6.25
CA SER A 82 9.49 -11.96 6.32
C SER A 82 10.91 -12.10 6.81
N ASN A 83 11.80 -11.36 6.18
CA ASN A 83 13.17 -11.28 6.67
C ASN A 83 13.22 -10.31 7.85
N SER A 84 14.20 -10.48 8.73
CA SER A 84 14.52 -9.45 9.73
C SER A 84 14.72 -8.11 9.02
N ILE A 85 13.81 -7.17 9.26
CA ILE A 85 13.92 -5.82 8.75
C ILE A 85 14.94 -5.12 9.65
N LYS A 86 16.11 -4.82 9.08
CA LYS A 86 17.05 -3.90 9.71
C LYS A 86 16.48 -2.50 9.52
N GLU A 87 15.85 -1.95 10.56
CA GLU A 87 15.27 -0.60 10.57
C GLU A 87 16.32 0.50 10.33
N SER A 88 17.61 0.17 10.41
CA SER A 88 18.72 1.06 10.02
C SER A 88 18.92 1.21 8.51
N LYS A 89 18.21 0.46 7.68
CA LYS A 89 18.24 0.63 6.22
C LYS A 89 17.22 1.67 5.79
N SER A 90 17.66 2.69 5.05
CA SER A 90 16.75 3.66 4.43
C SER A 90 15.82 2.93 3.46
N VAL A 91 14.53 3.25 3.53
CA VAL A 91 13.57 2.82 2.53
C VAL A 91 13.70 3.79 1.36
N PRO A 92 13.96 3.30 0.14
CA PRO A 92 14.11 4.19 -0.98
C PRO A 92 12.81 4.95 -1.25
N LEU A 93 12.90 6.26 -1.36
CA LEU A 93 11.78 7.16 -1.62
C LEU A 93 11.57 7.28 -3.13
N PHE A 94 10.38 6.90 -3.60
CA PHE A 94 9.96 7.18 -4.96
C PHE A 94 9.39 8.60 -5.04
N ASP A 95 10.00 9.43 -5.87
CA ASP A 95 9.53 10.77 -6.16
C ASP A 95 8.65 10.75 -7.41
N ILE A 96 7.38 11.05 -7.21
CA ILE A 96 6.36 11.06 -8.26
C ILE A 96 6.61 12.20 -9.26
N THR A 97 7.22 13.31 -8.83
CA THR A 97 7.45 14.47 -9.69
C THR A 97 8.58 14.22 -10.69
N SER A 98 9.59 13.44 -10.29
CA SER A 98 10.74 13.12 -11.14
C SER A 98 10.76 11.70 -11.67
N PHE A 99 9.83 10.82 -11.22
CA PHE A 99 9.81 9.38 -11.49
C PHE A 99 11.13 8.68 -11.14
N LYS A 100 11.84 9.17 -10.12
CA LYS A 100 13.13 8.62 -9.66
C LYS A 100 13.00 7.98 -8.29
N VAL A 101 13.88 7.02 -8.04
CA VAL A 101 14.03 6.35 -6.75
C VAL A 101 15.28 6.88 -6.07
N TYR A 102 15.13 7.47 -4.90
CA TYR A 102 16.23 7.96 -4.06
C TYR A 102 16.53 6.95 -2.95
N GLN A 103 17.81 6.78 -2.62
CA GLN A 103 18.27 5.91 -1.53
C GLN A 103 18.57 6.71 -0.27
#